data_AF-A0A7G7WYQ0-F1
#
_entry.id   AF-A0A7G7WYQ0-F1
#
_cell.length_a   1.000
_cell.length_b   1.000
_cell.length_c   1.000
_cell.angle_alpha   90.00
_cell.angle_beta   90.00
_cell.angle_gamma   90.00
#
_symmetry.space_group_name_H-M   'P 1'
#
loop_
_entity.id
_entity.type
_entity.pdbx_description
1 polymer ?
#
loop_
_entity_poly.entity_id
_entity_poly.type
_entity_poly.pdbx_seq_one_letter_code
_entity_poly.pdbx_strand_id
1 'polypeptide(L)'
;MKLVFVMILMLGSLELEVHCNRDPEDGEHFEGDIILTANQRRMIQSGDKNNRAAIIGYRWPNGVVPYRFHRSISRSRKAKKVIFGAMKEWSDTTCITFKRRRREKGFIQFYKSTGGCSSYVGYHGVRMRINLAEGCWHHGIVVHEIGHALGFFHEQSRLDRDKYVRILWQNIAAPFRYNFMRRSTDSLGEPYDYNSIMHYRKNAFSWNGLDTIQTLNGAAIGQRSGLSNGDIKQMNLMYRCSNGHANTTRPCPNEWLSFGDHCYFFSTGLSSSWQNAQQRCQSMQADLLCVTSNDEWTFIKTRLQLLGVSRSHWIGPNDIAQEGAWVCGGQNLTFTWWYPNQPNNYGGNENCAAILHAWYNFRWSDDECTNPNYQYICKASSSSI
;
A
#
# COMPACT_ATOMS: atom_id res chain seq x y z
N MET A 1 58.52 -16.73 -44.48
CA MET A 1 57.58 -17.25 -43.46
C MET A 1 56.58 -16.17 -43.12
N LYS A 2 55.31 -16.32 -43.53
CA LYS A 2 54.22 -15.43 -43.15
C LYS A 2 53.74 -15.83 -41.75
N LEU A 3 53.84 -14.92 -40.78
CA LEU A 3 53.13 -15.09 -39.50
C LEU A 3 51.65 -14.78 -39.74
N VAL A 4 50.79 -15.77 -39.49
CA VAL A 4 49.34 -15.61 -39.43
C VAL A 4 49.02 -15.01 -38.07
N PHE A 5 48.58 -13.75 -38.04
CA PHE A 5 48.01 -13.13 -36.85
C PHE A 5 46.53 -13.55 -36.79
N VAL A 6 46.19 -14.44 -35.86
CA VAL A 6 44.80 -14.80 -35.56
C VAL A 6 44.18 -13.62 -34.83
N MET A 7 43.36 -12.85 -35.54
CA MET A 7 42.54 -11.80 -34.95
C MET A 7 41.37 -12.47 -34.23
N ILE A 8 41.48 -12.63 -32.91
CA ILE A 8 40.36 -13.04 -32.07
C ILE A 8 39.34 -11.91 -32.10
N LEU A 9 38.27 -12.08 -32.88
CA LEU A 9 37.06 -11.26 -32.81
C LEU A 9 36.48 -11.43 -31.41
N MET A 10 36.73 -10.44 -30.55
CA MET A 10 35.91 -10.18 -29.38
C MET A 10 34.49 -9.93 -29.90
N LEU A 11 33.65 -10.97 -29.88
CA LEU A 11 32.20 -10.82 -29.97
C LEU A 11 31.78 -10.02 -28.74
N GLY A 12 31.79 -8.69 -28.86
CA GLY A 12 31.07 -7.82 -27.96
C GLY A 12 29.64 -8.33 -27.93
N SER A 13 29.17 -8.71 -26.75
CA SER A 13 27.77 -9.00 -26.51
C SER A 13 26.96 -7.79 -26.95
N LEU A 14 26.36 -7.86 -28.14
CA LEU A 14 25.19 -7.06 -28.45
C LEU A 14 24.14 -7.49 -27.41
N GLU A 15 24.06 -6.77 -26.30
CA GLU A 15 22.83 -6.70 -25.54
C GLU A 15 21.80 -6.13 -26.53
N LEU A 16 21.03 -7.01 -27.15
CA LEU A 16 19.79 -6.63 -27.81
C LEU A 16 19.00 -5.86 -26.75
N GLU A 17 18.94 -4.53 -26.88
CA GLU A 17 17.96 -3.74 -26.16
C GLU A 17 16.60 -4.32 -26.52
N VAL A 18 16.03 -5.12 -25.61
CA VAL A 18 14.70 -5.70 -25.78
C VAL A 18 13.72 -4.54 -25.67
N HIS A 19 13.47 -3.87 -26.79
CA HIS A 19 12.42 -2.87 -26.91
C HIS A 19 11.07 -3.56 -26.84
N CYS A 20 10.57 -3.74 -25.61
CA CYS A 20 9.17 -4.07 -25.39
C CYS A 20 8.30 -2.93 -25.92
N ASN A 21 7.09 -3.27 -26.34
CA ASN A 21 6.09 -2.30 -26.83
C ASN A 21 6.06 -1.07 -25.90
N ARG A 22 6.28 0.14 -26.44
CA ARG A 22 6.44 1.37 -25.64
C ARG A 22 5.09 1.92 -25.15
N ASP A 23 4.31 1.12 -24.41
CA ASP A 23 3.19 1.63 -23.63
C ASP A 23 3.75 2.45 -22.44
N PRO A 24 3.28 3.68 -22.19
CA PRO A 24 3.73 4.47 -21.05
C PRO A 24 3.54 3.81 -19.67
N GLU A 25 2.67 2.80 -19.55
CA GLU A 25 2.46 1.99 -18.34
C GLU A 25 3.40 0.76 -18.27
N ASP A 26 4.03 0.35 -19.37
CA ASP A 26 4.99 -0.77 -19.45
C ASP A 26 6.42 -0.33 -19.05
N GLY A 27 6.54 0.38 -17.92
CA GLY A 27 7.80 0.94 -17.43
C GLY A 27 8.73 -0.04 -16.69
N GLU A 28 9.83 0.50 -16.15
CA GLU A 28 10.79 -0.25 -15.31
C GLU A 28 10.35 -0.38 -13.85
N HIS A 29 9.23 0.24 -13.48
CA HIS A 29 8.70 0.11 -12.15
C HIS A 29 8.09 -1.28 -11.93
N PHE A 30 7.78 -1.56 -10.67
CA PHE A 30 7.20 -2.83 -10.32
C PHE A 30 5.85 -2.98 -11.03
N GLU A 31 5.60 -4.10 -11.72
CA GLU A 31 4.42 -4.22 -12.59
C GLU A 31 4.28 -3.04 -13.57
N GLY A 32 5.39 -2.51 -14.08
CA GLY A 32 5.40 -1.46 -15.08
C GLY A 32 5.41 -0.04 -14.50
N ASP A 33 4.43 0.27 -13.65
CA ASP A 33 4.08 1.62 -13.22
C ASP A 33 3.88 1.78 -11.70
N ILE A 34 4.04 0.71 -10.91
CA ILE A 34 3.91 0.79 -9.46
C ILE A 34 5.24 1.14 -8.80
N ILE A 35 5.27 2.29 -8.11
CA ILE A 35 6.37 2.68 -7.25
C ILE A 35 6.22 1.96 -5.90
N LEU A 36 7.03 0.94 -5.67
CA LEU A 36 7.08 0.27 -4.37
C LEU A 36 7.79 1.14 -3.32
N THR A 37 7.18 1.23 -2.14
CA THR A 37 7.91 1.63 -0.92
C THR A 37 8.99 0.59 -0.58
N ALA A 38 9.98 0.98 0.22
CA ALA A 38 11.02 0.05 0.70
C ALA A 38 10.41 -1.17 1.42
N ASN A 39 9.30 -0.99 2.15
CA ASN A 39 8.59 -2.08 2.80
C ASN A 39 7.91 -2.99 1.80
N GLN A 40 7.14 -2.45 0.85
CA GLN A 40 6.49 -3.28 -0.16
C GLN A 40 7.51 -4.07 -0.97
N ARG A 41 8.66 -3.47 -1.30
CA ARG A 41 9.78 -4.17 -1.95
C ARG A 41 10.30 -5.34 -1.10
N ARG A 42 10.55 -5.13 0.20
CA ARG A 42 10.98 -6.20 1.12
C ARG A 42 9.93 -7.31 1.25
N MET A 43 8.66 -6.95 1.40
CA MET A 43 7.57 -7.92 1.53
C MET A 43 7.46 -8.80 0.29
N ILE A 44 7.50 -8.19 -0.91
CA ILE A 44 7.45 -8.92 -2.18
C ILE A 44 8.67 -9.83 -2.36
N GLN A 45 9.87 -9.39 -1.95
CA GLN A 45 11.10 -10.18 -2.04
C GLN A 45 11.18 -11.32 -1.02
N SER A 46 10.55 -11.19 0.14
CA SER A 46 10.58 -12.21 1.20
C SER A 46 9.72 -13.45 0.91
N GLY A 47 8.88 -13.43 -0.13
CA GLY A 47 8.05 -14.58 -0.51
C GLY A 47 6.97 -14.96 0.52
N ASP A 48 6.67 -14.08 1.47
CA ASP A 48 5.67 -14.31 2.51
C ASP A 48 4.27 -14.45 1.88
N LYS A 49 3.76 -15.68 1.83
CA LYS A 49 2.58 -16.10 1.07
C LYS A 49 1.25 -15.54 1.62
N ASN A 50 1.28 -14.82 2.74
CA ASN A 50 0.09 -14.45 3.50
C ASN A 50 -0.46 -13.03 3.28
N ASN A 51 0.10 -12.19 2.41
CA ASN A 51 -0.27 -10.76 2.42
C ASN A 51 -0.98 -10.25 1.16
N ARG A 52 -2.22 -9.80 1.38
CA ARG A 52 -3.22 -9.27 0.45
C ARG A 52 -2.81 -7.93 -0.18
N ALA A 53 -3.14 -7.75 -1.45
CA ALA A 53 -2.83 -6.65 -2.36
C ALA A 53 -4.13 -6.02 -2.89
N ALA A 54 -5.17 -5.99 -2.06
CA ALA A 54 -5.80 -4.71 -1.81
C ALA A 54 -5.40 -4.40 -0.37
N ILE A 55 -4.86 -3.20 -0.11
CA ILE A 55 -4.42 -2.94 1.26
C ILE A 55 -5.67 -2.72 2.12
N ILE A 56 -5.99 -3.73 2.92
CA ILE A 56 -6.71 -3.56 4.18
C ILE A 56 -5.75 -2.76 5.08
N GLY A 57 -5.79 -1.41 5.02
CA GLY A 57 -4.99 -0.54 5.91
C GLY A 57 -4.20 0.64 5.33
N TYR A 58 -4.15 0.84 4.01
CA TYR A 58 -3.54 2.03 3.37
C TYR A 58 -4.58 2.76 2.55
N ARG A 59 -5.77 2.98 3.12
CA ARG A 59 -6.82 3.79 2.50
C ARG A 59 -6.58 5.25 2.87
N TRP A 60 -6.95 6.17 1.98
CA TRP A 60 -6.97 7.58 2.34
C TRP A 60 -7.97 7.80 3.47
N PRO A 61 -7.60 8.49 4.56
CA PRO A 61 -8.51 8.73 5.67
C PRO A 61 -9.80 9.35 5.15
N ASN A 62 -10.92 8.66 5.40
CA ASN A 62 -12.28 9.11 5.07
C ASN A 62 -12.52 9.27 3.56
N GLY A 63 -11.72 8.60 2.72
CA GLY A 63 -11.78 8.79 1.27
C GLY A 63 -11.36 10.19 0.80
N VAL A 64 -10.77 11.00 1.69
CA VAL A 64 -10.36 12.37 1.35
C VAL A 64 -8.89 12.37 0.93
N VAL A 65 -8.62 12.82 -0.29
CA VAL A 65 -7.31 12.86 -0.90
C VAL A 65 -6.82 14.31 -1.04
N PRO A 66 -5.96 14.80 -0.13
CA PRO A 66 -5.28 16.07 -0.32
C PRO A 66 -4.32 15.99 -1.52
N TYR A 67 -4.32 16.99 -2.39
CA TYR A 67 -3.44 17.02 -3.57
C TYR A 67 -2.73 18.36 -3.77
N ARG A 68 -1.60 18.32 -4.49
CA ARG A 68 -0.86 19.50 -4.98
C ARG A 68 -0.25 19.22 -6.35
N PHE A 69 -0.10 20.27 -7.17
CA PHE A 69 0.68 20.21 -8.40
C PHE A 69 2.12 20.63 -8.17
N HIS A 70 3.08 19.83 -8.65
CA HIS A 70 4.46 20.28 -8.79
C HIS A 70 4.59 21.36 -9.88
N ARG A 71 5.67 22.15 -9.84
CA ARG A 71 5.96 23.21 -10.82
C ARG A 71 5.84 22.71 -12.26
N SER A 72 6.28 21.48 -12.54
CA SER A 72 6.26 20.85 -13.87
C SER A 72 4.85 20.54 -14.41
N ILE A 73 3.83 20.45 -13.55
CA ILE A 73 2.43 20.28 -13.97
C ILE A 73 1.62 21.57 -13.82
N SER A 74 1.89 22.36 -12.77
CA SER A 74 1.07 23.52 -12.37
C SER A 74 0.79 24.55 -13.49
N ARG A 75 1.73 24.70 -14.43
CA ARG A 75 1.62 25.62 -15.57
C ARG A 75 0.90 25.02 -16.80
N SER A 76 0.77 23.70 -16.88
CA SER A 76 0.11 23.03 -18.02
C SER A 76 -1.41 23.02 -17.84
N ARG A 77 -2.13 23.79 -18.67
CA ARG A 77 -3.61 23.77 -18.69
C ARG A 77 -4.14 22.42 -19.14
N LYS A 78 -3.49 21.78 -20.13
CA LYS A 78 -3.85 20.45 -20.65
C LYS A 78 -3.76 19.39 -19.55
N ALA A 79 -2.62 19.29 -18.87
CA ALA A 79 -2.43 18.31 -17.80
C ALA A 79 -3.46 18.50 -16.68
N LYS A 80 -3.65 19.74 -16.21
CA LYS A 80 -4.64 20.03 -15.16
C LYS A 80 -6.06 19.67 -15.57
N LYS A 81 -6.46 19.94 -16.82
CA LYS A 81 -7.80 19.58 -17.34
C LYS A 81 -8.04 18.07 -17.22
N VAL A 82 -7.07 17.26 -17.66
CA VAL A 82 -7.19 15.79 -17.62
C VAL A 82 -7.17 15.28 -16.18
N ILE A 83 -6.27 15.78 -15.33
CA ILE A 83 -6.21 15.38 -13.92
C ILE A 83 -7.50 15.72 -13.19
N PHE A 84 -8.08 16.90 -13.42
CA PHE A 84 -9.37 17.24 -12.83
C PHE A 84 -10.51 16.39 -13.37
N GLY A 85 -10.49 16.02 -14.66
CA GLY A 85 -11.46 15.08 -15.23
C GLY A 85 -11.40 13.71 -14.54
N ALA A 86 -10.21 13.14 -14.39
CA ALA A 86 -10.01 11.85 -13.74
C ALA A 86 -10.38 11.88 -12.24
N MET A 87 -10.02 12.96 -11.52
CA MET A 87 -10.46 13.18 -10.14
C MET A 87 -11.98 13.23 -10.04
N LYS A 88 -12.63 13.91 -10.98
CA LYS A 88 -14.08 14.05 -11.01
C LYS A 88 -14.78 12.70 -11.20
N GLU A 89 -14.29 11.86 -12.12
CA GLU A 89 -14.90 10.54 -12.35
C GLU A 89 -14.89 9.66 -11.09
N TRP A 90 -13.75 9.60 -10.39
CA TRP A 90 -13.68 8.92 -9.08
C TRP A 90 -14.65 9.54 -8.07
N SER A 91 -14.73 10.87 -7.98
CA SER A 91 -15.62 11.55 -7.03
C SER A 91 -17.11 11.51 -7.37
N ASP A 92 -17.48 11.33 -8.64
CA ASP A 92 -18.87 11.26 -9.08
C ASP A 92 -19.47 9.85 -8.82
N THR A 93 -18.63 8.83 -8.85
CA THR A 93 -19.05 7.42 -8.81
C THR A 93 -18.76 6.73 -7.48
N THR A 94 -17.97 7.38 -6.62
CA THR A 94 -17.57 6.87 -5.31
C THR A 94 -17.62 7.95 -4.24
N CYS A 95 -17.39 7.58 -2.98
CA CYS A 95 -17.23 8.55 -1.88
C CYS A 95 -15.84 9.20 -1.79
N ILE A 96 -14.95 8.94 -2.75
CA ILE A 96 -13.63 9.56 -2.79
C ILE A 96 -13.73 11.04 -3.12
N THR A 97 -13.07 11.90 -2.35
CA THR A 97 -13.06 13.35 -2.59
C THR A 97 -11.64 13.89 -2.69
N PHE A 98 -11.42 14.85 -3.59
CA PHE A 98 -10.12 15.50 -3.75
C PHE A 98 -10.17 16.93 -3.23
N LYS A 99 -9.23 17.28 -2.34
CA LYS A 99 -9.08 18.66 -1.84
C LYS A 99 -7.69 19.21 -2.10
N ARG A 100 -7.57 20.51 -2.36
CA ARG A 100 -6.26 21.16 -2.41
C ARG A 100 -5.61 21.04 -1.04
N ARG A 101 -4.39 20.51 -1.01
CA ARG A 101 -3.59 20.37 0.20
C ARG A 101 -3.33 21.74 0.84
N ARG A 102 -3.46 21.81 2.17
CA ARG A 102 -3.05 22.94 3.01
C ARG A 102 -1.88 22.55 3.90
N ARG A 103 -2.15 21.76 4.95
CA ARG A 103 -1.18 21.38 6.01
C ARG A 103 -0.99 19.87 6.15
N GLU A 104 -1.76 19.06 5.41
CA GLU A 104 -1.75 17.62 5.51
C GLU A 104 -0.35 17.04 5.22
N LYS A 105 0.15 16.17 6.10
CA LYS A 105 1.45 15.49 5.95
C LYS A 105 1.43 14.50 4.78
N GLY A 106 0.37 13.69 4.72
CA GLY A 106 0.10 12.76 3.62
C GLY A 106 -0.76 13.39 2.53
N PHE A 107 -0.29 13.38 1.29
CA PHE A 107 -0.97 13.99 0.14
C PHE A 107 -0.39 13.49 -1.18
N ILE A 108 -1.16 13.59 -2.26
CA ILE A 108 -0.70 13.31 -3.62
C ILE A 108 -0.04 14.55 -4.23
N GLN A 109 1.16 14.40 -4.76
CA GLN A 109 1.82 15.38 -5.61
C GLN A 109 1.89 14.86 -7.05
N PHE A 110 1.09 15.47 -7.93
CA PHE A 110 1.21 15.26 -9.37
C PHE A 110 2.45 15.97 -9.90
N TYR A 111 3.28 15.26 -10.65
CA TYR A 111 4.47 15.83 -11.27
C TYR A 111 4.73 15.20 -12.64
N LYS A 112 5.52 15.89 -13.47
CA LYS A 112 6.07 15.36 -14.72
C LYS A 112 7.57 15.09 -14.55
N SER A 113 8.00 13.89 -14.92
CA SER A 113 9.39 13.45 -15.14
C SER A 113 9.45 12.58 -16.41
N THR A 114 10.64 12.05 -16.73
CA THR A 114 10.83 10.99 -17.73
C THR A 114 10.39 9.63 -17.18
N GLY A 115 10.29 8.61 -18.04
CA GLY A 115 10.09 7.21 -17.61
C GLY A 115 8.64 6.74 -17.44
N GLY A 116 7.70 7.26 -18.24
CA GLY A 116 6.32 6.75 -18.27
C GLY A 116 5.39 7.31 -17.19
N CYS A 117 4.29 6.61 -16.96
CA CYS A 117 3.29 6.93 -15.95
C CYS A 117 3.55 6.04 -14.73
N SER A 118 3.40 6.59 -13.52
CA SER A 118 3.57 5.76 -12.32
C SER A 118 2.98 6.36 -11.05
N SER A 119 2.59 5.46 -10.14
CA SER A 119 2.05 5.80 -8.84
C SER A 119 2.47 4.80 -7.78
N TYR A 120 2.46 5.23 -6.53
CA TYR A 120 2.43 4.31 -5.40
C TYR A 120 1.03 3.69 -5.25
N VAL A 121 0.93 2.57 -4.54
CA VAL A 121 -0.36 1.97 -4.18
C VAL A 121 -0.80 2.34 -2.76
N GLY A 122 -1.98 2.95 -2.62
CA GLY A 122 -2.63 3.29 -1.33
C GLY A 122 -2.11 4.57 -0.66
N TYR A 123 -2.39 4.76 0.63
CA TYR A 123 -2.01 5.90 1.48
C TYR A 123 -0.98 5.51 2.54
N HIS A 124 0.15 6.21 2.56
CA HIS A 124 1.27 5.92 3.48
C HIS A 124 1.49 7.02 4.54
N GLY A 125 0.59 7.99 4.65
CA GLY A 125 0.72 9.11 5.60
C GLY A 125 1.83 10.12 5.29
N VAL A 126 2.45 10.03 4.12
CA VAL A 126 3.54 10.89 3.64
C VAL A 126 3.20 11.46 2.27
N ARG A 127 4.07 12.35 1.74
CA ARG A 127 3.94 12.82 0.36
C ARG A 127 4.11 11.65 -0.61
N MET A 128 3.08 11.39 -1.39
CA MET A 128 3.06 10.38 -2.44
C MET A 128 3.08 11.07 -3.80
N ARG A 129 3.73 10.48 -4.80
CA ARG A 129 3.87 11.12 -6.11
C ARG A 129 3.17 10.28 -7.17
N ILE A 130 2.47 10.97 -8.06
CA ILE A 130 2.00 10.41 -9.34
C ILE A 130 2.81 11.07 -10.45
N ASN A 131 3.59 10.28 -11.18
CA ASN A 131 4.33 10.71 -12.34
C ASN A 131 3.43 10.67 -13.57
N LEU A 132 3.29 11.80 -14.26
CA LEU A 132 2.56 11.90 -15.52
C LEU A 132 3.51 12.51 -16.55
N ALA A 133 4.38 11.65 -17.11
CA ALA A 133 5.28 11.98 -18.19
C ALA A 133 4.54 12.48 -19.45
N GLU A 134 5.32 12.86 -20.46
CA GLU A 134 4.77 13.10 -21.78
C GLU A 134 4.14 11.81 -22.34
N GLY A 135 2.94 11.91 -22.90
CA GLY A 135 2.13 10.75 -23.28
C GLY A 135 1.19 10.22 -22.20
N CYS A 136 1.30 10.66 -20.94
CA CYS A 136 0.40 10.19 -19.86
C CYS A 136 -0.90 11.00 -19.73
N TRP A 137 -1.03 12.13 -20.42
CA TRP A 137 -2.16 13.06 -20.22
C TRP A 137 -3.39 12.65 -21.02
N HIS A 138 -3.79 11.38 -20.89
CA HIS A 138 -5.04 10.82 -21.37
C HIS A 138 -5.93 10.48 -20.17
N HIS A 139 -7.24 10.60 -20.36
CA HIS A 139 -8.21 10.48 -19.26
C HIS A 139 -8.08 9.14 -18.52
N GLY A 140 -8.19 8.00 -19.21
CA GLY A 140 -8.10 6.69 -18.58
C GLY A 140 -6.74 6.38 -17.94
N ILE A 141 -5.63 6.86 -18.50
CA ILE A 141 -4.30 6.70 -17.88
C ILE A 141 -4.25 7.44 -16.54
N VAL A 142 -4.75 8.68 -16.47
CA VAL A 142 -4.75 9.41 -15.19
C VAL A 142 -5.74 8.79 -14.20
N VAL A 143 -6.87 8.23 -14.67
CA VAL A 143 -7.81 7.47 -13.84
C VAL A 143 -7.14 6.22 -13.24
N HIS A 144 -6.37 5.48 -14.06
CA HIS A 144 -5.59 4.31 -13.67
C HIS A 144 -4.58 4.65 -12.56
N GLU A 145 -3.74 5.67 -12.78
CA GLU A 145 -2.74 6.11 -11.80
C GLU A 145 -3.35 6.58 -10.48
N ILE A 146 -4.50 7.25 -10.54
CA ILE A 146 -5.27 7.59 -9.35
C ILE A 146 -5.81 6.32 -8.68
N GLY A 147 -6.25 5.32 -9.44
CA GLY A 147 -6.67 4.00 -8.94
C GLY A 147 -5.58 3.32 -8.10
N HIS A 148 -4.33 3.32 -8.59
CA HIS A 148 -3.19 2.91 -7.78
C HIS A 148 -3.08 3.71 -6.49
N ALA A 149 -3.03 5.04 -6.56
CA ALA A 149 -2.91 5.89 -5.38
C ALA A 149 -4.07 5.67 -4.37
N LEU A 150 -5.25 5.25 -4.82
CA LEU A 150 -6.38 4.92 -3.97
C LEU A 150 -6.31 3.52 -3.35
N GLY A 151 -5.52 2.60 -3.92
CA GLY A 151 -5.22 1.30 -3.32
C GLY A 151 -5.35 0.10 -4.25
N PHE A 152 -5.63 0.29 -5.54
CA PHE A 152 -5.74 -0.81 -6.49
C PHE A 152 -4.38 -1.28 -6.99
N PHE A 153 -4.23 -2.59 -7.11
CA PHE A 153 -3.20 -3.23 -7.92
C PHE A 153 -3.80 -3.65 -9.26
N HIS A 154 -3.00 -4.24 -10.13
CA HIS A 154 -3.48 -4.68 -11.42
C HIS A 154 -4.39 -5.91 -11.35
N GLU A 155 -5.42 -5.93 -12.19
CA GLU A 155 -6.42 -7.01 -12.24
C GLU A 155 -5.80 -8.35 -12.64
N GLN A 156 -4.87 -8.36 -13.62
CA GLN A 156 -4.20 -9.59 -14.04
C GLN A 156 -3.28 -10.17 -12.98
N SER A 157 -2.97 -9.44 -11.90
CA SER A 157 -2.15 -9.92 -10.80
C SER A 157 -2.95 -10.71 -9.76
N ARG A 158 -4.29 -10.78 -9.84
CA ARG A 158 -5.13 -11.47 -8.86
C ARG A 158 -4.75 -12.95 -8.66
N LEU A 159 -4.97 -13.50 -7.45
CA LEU A 159 -4.70 -14.93 -7.18
C LEU A 159 -5.55 -15.86 -8.03
N ASP A 160 -6.79 -15.48 -8.29
CA ASP A 160 -7.76 -16.27 -9.05
C ASP A 160 -7.67 -16.04 -10.56
N ARG A 161 -6.74 -15.19 -11.04
CA ARG A 161 -6.66 -14.78 -12.46
C ARG A 161 -6.53 -15.95 -13.45
N ASP A 162 -5.90 -17.05 -13.06
CA ASP A 162 -5.72 -18.22 -13.94
C ASP A 162 -7.04 -18.95 -14.25
N LYS A 163 -8.14 -18.64 -13.55
CA LYS A 163 -9.50 -19.09 -13.91
C LYS A 163 -10.10 -18.31 -15.09
N TYR A 164 -9.51 -17.17 -15.44
CA TYR A 164 -10.09 -16.17 -16.36
C TYR A 164 -9.16 -15.85 -17.53
N VAL A 165 -7.85 -15.85 -17.31
CA VAL A 165 -6.82 -15.56 -18.30
C VAL A 165 -5.69 -16.58 -18.27
N ARG A 166 -5.04 -16.78 -19.41
CA ARG A 166 -3.80 -17.53 -19.54
C ARG A 166 -2.66 -16.56 -19.87
N ILE A 167 -1.57 -16.66 -19.10
CA ILE A 167 -0.34 -15.93 -19.41
C ILE A 167 0.49 -16.71 -20.43
N LEU A 168 0.82 -16.07 -21.55
CA LEU A 168 1.63 -16.61 -22.64
C LEU A 168 3.10 -16.25 -22.41
N TRP A 169 3.74 -16.95 -21.48
CA TRP A 169 5.11 -16.70 -21.00
C TRP A 169 6.17 -16.62 -22.09
N GLN A 170 5.98 -17.33 -23.19
CA GLN A 170 6.86 -17.34 -24.35
C GLN A 170 6.89 -16.00 -25.10
N ASN A 171 5.84 -15.17 -24.98
CA ASN A 171 5.75 -13.86 -25.64
C ASN A 171 6.21 -12.71 -24.74
N ILE A 172 6.47 -12.97 -23.45
CA ILE A 172 6.91 -11.94 -22.49
C ILE A 172 8.43 -11.85 -22.49
N ALA A 173 8.94 -10.63 -22.63
CA ALA A 173 10.37 -10.33 -22.50
C ALA A 173 10.90 -10.82 -21.14
N ALA A 174 11.99 -11.57 -21.15
CA ALA A 174 12.49 -12.28 -19.96
C ALA A 174 12.66 -11.39 -18.71
N PRO A 175 13.21 -10.16 -18.81
CA PRO A 175 13.34 -9.27 -17.66
C PRO A 175 12.01 -8.84 -17.01
N PHE A 176 10.90 -8.90 -17.75
CA PHE A 176 9.59 -8.38 -17.32
C PHE A 176 8.59 -9.46 -16.89
N ARG A 177 8.98 -10.75 -16.91
CA ARG A 177 8.10 -11.86 -16.50
C ARG A 177 7.57 -11.72 -15.07
N TYR A 178 8.33 -11.06 -14.18
CA TYR A 178 7.90 -10.84 -12.81
C TYR A 178 6.64 -9.95 -12.69
N ASN A 179 6.37 -9.08 -13.68
CA ASN A 179 5.16 -8.24 -13.75
C ASN A 179 3.87 -9.06 -13.90
N PHE A 180 3.99 -10.35 -14.26
CA PHE A 180 2.85 -11.24 -14.44
C PHE A 180 2.70 -12.23 -13.28
N MET A 181 3.45 -12.08 -12.18
CA MET A 181 3.28 -12.97 -11.01
C MET A 181 1.97 -12.67 -10.29
N ARG A 182 1.25 -13.73 -9.89
CA ARG A 182 0.04 -13.61 -9.07
C ARG A 182 0.37 -13.07 -7.69
N ARG A 183 -0.59 -12.37 -7.09
CA ARG A 183 -0.51 -11.75 -5.78
C ARG A 183 -1.79 -12.00 -5.02
N SER A 184 -1.65 -12.33 -3.74
CA SER A 184 -2.75 -12.23 -2.79
C SER A 184 -3.25 -10.81 -2.89
N THR A 185 -4.48 -10.63 -3.34
CA THR A 185 -5.24 -9.38 -3.57
C THR A 185 -6.60 -9.65 -2.91
N ASP A 186 -7.12 -8.71 -2.12
CA ASP A 186 -8.46 -8.89 -1.59
C ASP A 186 -9.45 -8.35 -2.62
N SER A 187 -10.13 -9.26 -3.31
CA SER A 187 -11.15 -8.88 -4.29
C SER A 187 -12.41 -8.32 -3.65
N LEU A 188 -12.53 -8.38 -2.31
CA LEU A 188 -13.74 -8.02 -1.56
C LEU A 188 -14.98 -8.78 -2.04
N GLY A 189 -14.77 -10.00 -2.60
CA GLY A 189 -15.82 -10.83 -3.16
C GLY A 189 -16.21 -10.47 -4.60
N GLU A 190 -15.60 -9.46 -5.22
CA GLU A 190 -15.92 -9.09 -6.60
C GLU A 190 -15.36 -10.11 -7.61
N PRO A 191 -16.12 -10.41 -8.68
CA PRO A 191 -15.65 -11.26 -9.77
C PRO A 191 -14.45 -10.62 -10.49
N TYR A 192 -13.78 -11.40 -11.33
CA TYR A 192 -12.71 -10.88 -12.18
C TYR A 192 -13.27 -9.95 -13.26
N ASP A 193 -12.72 -8.75 -13.40
CA ASP A 193 -13.21 -7.74 -14.33
C ASP A 193 -12.26 -7.52 -15.52
N TYR A 194 -12.56 -8.16 -16.65
CA TYR A 194 -11.82 -7.99 -17.91
C TYR A 194 -11.77 -6.53 -18.39
N ASN A 195 -12.80 -5.73 -18.05
CA ASN A 195 -12.90 -4.32 -18.44
C ASN A 195 -12.33 -3.37 -17.39
N SER A 196 -11.75 -3.86 -16.30
CA SER A 196 -11.13 -3.02 -15.29
C SER A 196 -10.11 -2.07 -15.92
N ILE A 197 -10.13 -0.80 -15.48
CA ILE A 197 -9.11 0.19 -15.85
C ILE A 197 -7.71 -0.26 -15.39
N MET A 198 -7.63 -1.16 -14.40
CA MET A 198 -6.42 -1.74 -13.83
C MET A 198 -5.98 -3.03 -14.55
N HIS A 199 -6.67 -3.46 -15.61
CA HIS A 199 -6.24 -4.62 -16.38
C HIS A 199 -5.18 -4.21 -17.42
N TYR A 200 -4.10 -4.99 -17.53
CA TYR A 200 -3.14 -4.86 -18.62
C TYR A 200 -3.76 -5.05 -20.00
N ARG A 201 -3.13 -4.46 -21.01
CA ARG A 201 -3.40 -4.78 -22.42
C ARG A 201 -2.95 -6.20 -22.75
N LYS A 202 -3.56 -6.77 -23.80
CA LYS A 202 -3.29 -8.15 -24.23
C LYS A 202 -1.85 -8.44 -24.62
N ASN A 203 -1.07 -7.43 -25.02
CA ASN A 203 0.31 -7.54 -25.50
C ASN A 203 1.32 -6.80 -24.60
N ALA A 204 0.96 -6.50 -23.35
CA ALA A 204 1.83 -5.84 -22.38
C ALA A 204 3.18 -6.59 -22.26
N PHE A 205 4.30 -5.87 -22.23
CA PHE A 205 5.67 -6.41 -22.15
C PHE A 205 6.02 -7.49 -23.20
N SER A 206 5.34 -7.47 -24.34
CA SER A 206 5.63 -8.40 -25.43
C SER A 206 6.97 -8.09 -26.09
N TRP A 207 7.82 -9.10 -26.28
CA TRP A 207 9.08 -8.94 -27.02
C TRP A 207 8.91 -9.12 -28.53
N ASN A 208 7.82 -9.77 -28.96
CA ASN A 208 7.56 -10.12 -30.36
C ASN A 208 6.26 -9.49 -30.90
N GLY A 209 5.62 -8.60 -30.12
CA GLY A 209 4.37 -7.94 -30.47
C GLY A 209 3.12 -8.81 -30.37
N LEU A 210 3.26 -10.11 -30.09
CA LEU A 210 2.14 -11.03 -29.88
C LEU A 210 1.55 -10.88 -28.48
N ASP A 211 0.35 -11.43 -28.30
CA ASP A 211 -0.37 -11.38 -27.03
C ASP A 211 0.43 -12.11 -25.92
N THR A 212 0.52 -11.47 -24.75
CA THR A 212 1.09 -12.01 -23.51
C THR A 212 -0.01 -12.46 -22.54
N ILE A 213 -1.25 -11.98 -22.73
CA ILE A 213 -2.43 -12.37 -21.96
C ILE A 213 -3.53 -12.82 -22.92
N GLN A 214 -4.02 -14.05 -22.74
CA GLN A 214 -5.15 -14.60 -23.46
C GLN A 214 -6.35 -14.77 -22.52
N THR A 215 -7.47 -14.12 -22.79
CA THR A 215 -8.73 -14.35 -22.05
C THR A 215 -9.35 -15.70 -22.42
N LEU A 216 -9.79 -16.47 -21.44
CA LEU A 216 -10.36 -17.80 -21.68
C LEU A 216 -11.75 -17.77 -22.34
N ASN A 217 -12.49 -16.67 -22.17
CA ASN A 217 -13.83 -16.46 -22.74
C ASN A 217 -13.83 -15.56 -23.99
N GLY A 218 -12.66 -15.13 -24.47
CA GLY A 218 -12.54 -14.22 -25.61
C GLY A 218 -12.90 -12.75 -25.34
N ALA A 219 -13.07 -12.34 -24.07
CA ALA A 219 -13.33 -10.95 -23.72
C ALA A 219 -12.17 -10.01 -24.11
N ALA A 220 -12.50 -8.75 -24.43
CA ALA A 220 -11.48 -7.71 -24.60
C ALA A 220 -10.91 -7.28 -23.24
N ILE A 221 -9.65 -6.84 -23.23
CA ILE A 221 -8.92 -6.39 -22.03
C ILE A 221 -8.06 -5.16 -22.32
N GLY A 222 -7.75 -4.38 -21.27
CA GLY A 222 -6.81 -3.26 -21.34
C GLY A 222 -7.41 -1.96 -21.88
N GLN A 223 -8.71 -1.75 -21.66
CA GLN A 223 -9.36 -0.48 -21.97
C GLN A 223 -8.74 0.68 -21.16
N ARG A 224 -8.73 1.88 -21.73
CA ARG A 224 -8.26 3.13 -21.08
C ARG A 224 -9.24 4.29 -21.31
N SER A 225 -10.53 3.97 -21.32
CA SER A 225 -11.60 4.94 -21.51
C SER A 225 -12.05 5.57 -20.19
N GLY A 226 -12.14 4.79 -19.12
CA GLY A 226 -12.63 5.22 -17.80
C GLY A 226 -12.85 4.02 -16.87
N LEU A 227 -13.50 4.25 -15.73
CA LEU A 227 -13.81 3.20 -14.76
C LEU A 227 -14.83 2.22 -15.29
N SER A 228 -14.60 0.93 -15.04
CA SER A 228 -15.61 -0.10 -15.18
C SER A 228 -16.57 -0.12 -13.98
N ASN A 229 -17.70 -0.82 -14.13
CA ASN A 229 -18.61 -1.05 -13.01
C ASN A 229 -17.93 -1.85 -11.87
N GLY A 230 -17.02 -2.77 -12.18
CA GLY A 230 -16.26 -3.52 -11.18
C GLY A 230 -15.30 -2.61 -10.42
N ASP A 231 -14.57 -1.73 -11.10
CA ASP A 231 -13.69 -0.74 -10.45
C ASP A 231 -14.45 0.14 -9.45
N ILE A 232 -15.62 0.66 -9.87
CA ILE A 232 -16.48 1.51 -9.03
C ILE A 232 -16.98 0.72 -7.81
N LYS A 233 -17.53 -0.47 -8.03
CA LYS A 233 -18.10 -1.30 -6.97
C LYS A 233 -17.04 -1.72 -5.96
N GLN A 234 -15.88 -2.19 -6.44
CA GLN A 234 -14.77 -2.58 -5.57
C GLN A 234 -14.21 -1.39 -4.80
N MET A 235 -14.13 -0.20 -5.40
CA MET A 235 -13.69 1.01 -4.69
C MET A 235 -14.70 1.42 -3.61
N ASN A 236 -16.00 1.35 -3.92
CA ASN A 236 -17.07 1.64 -2.95
C ASN A 236 -17.08 0.65 -1.79
N LEU A 237 -16.88 -0.65 -2.05
CA LEU A 237 -16.70 -1.65 -1.00
C LEU A 237 -15.44 -1.37 -0.18
N MET A 238 -14.33 -1.05 -0.86
CA MET A 238 -13.05 -0.76 -0.21
C MET A 238 -13.16 0.48 0.69
N TYR A 239 -13.77 1.56 0.24
CA TYR A 239 -13.92 2.77 1.07
C TYR A 239 -15.20 2.80 1.90
N ARG A 240 -15.97 1.70 1.90
CA ARG A 240 -17.26 1.58 2.59
C ARG A 240 -18.18 2.76 2.29
N CYS A 241 -18.21 3.16 1.03
CA CYS A 241 -19.04 4.25 0.57
C CYS A 241 -20.50 3.88 0.82
N SER A 242 -21.21 4.74 1.53
CA SER A 242 -22.61 4.50 1.83
C SER A 242 -23.42 4.71 0.55
N ASN A 243 -24.14 3.69 0.08
CA ASN A 243 -25.03 3.78 -1.06
C ASN A 243 -26.13 4.81 -0.77
N GLY A 244 -25.93 6.09 -1.09
CA GLY A 244 -26.97 7.13 -1.00
C GLY A 244 -27.59 7.39 0.38
N HIS A 245 -27.16 6.70 1.44
CA HIS A 245 -27.58 6.93 2.81
C HIS A 245 -26.35 7.01 3.68
N ALA A 246 -25.99 8.21 4.11
CA ALA A 246 -24.96 8.44 5.10
C ALA A 246 -25.17 7.50 6.30
N ASN A 247 -24.43 6.40 6.34
CA ASN A 247 -24.29 5.64 7.56
C ASN A 247 -23.10 6.26 8.26
N THR A 248 -23.37 6.92 9.37
CA THR A 248 -22.43 7.68 10.18
C THR A 248 -21.44 6.74 10.86
N THR A 249 -20.53 6.11 10.11
CA THR A 249 -19.21 5.84 10.67
C THR A 249 -18.53 7.19 10.77
N ARG A 250 -18.40 7.71 12.00
CA ARG A 250 -17.66 8.95 12.18
C ARG A 250 -16.25 8.72 11.62
N PRO A 251 -15.81 9.55 10.67
CA PRO A 251 -14.46 9.47 10.17
C PRO A 251 -13.47 9.59 11.34
N CYS A 252 -12.42 8.75 11.37
CA CYS A 252 -11.41 8.84 12.43
C CYS A 252 -10.90 10.28 12.55
N PRO A 253 -10.67 10.78 13.78
CA PRO A 253 -10.21 12.14 13.98
C PRO A 253 -8.93 12.44 13.19
N ASN A 254 -8.68 13.72 12.93
CA ASN A 254 -7.44 14.13 12.26
C ASN A 254 -6.22 13.58 13.02
N GLU A 255 -5.22 13.11 12.28
CA GLU A 255 -4.00 12.43 12.77
C GLU A 255 -4.16 10.98 13.23
N TRP A 256 -5.40 10.47 13.31
CA TRP A 256 -5.67 9.04 13.49
C TRP A 256 -5.76 8.35 12.13
N LEU A 257 -5.36 7.09 12.10
CA LEU A 257 -5.46 6.23 10.93
C LEU A 257 -6.58 5.22 11.13
N SER A 258 -7.42 5.02 10.12
CA SER A 258 -8.47 4.01 10.14
C SER A 258 -7.92 2.65 9.69
N PHE A 259 -8.19 1.59 10.45
CA PHE A 259 -8.02 0.21 10.00
C PHE A 259 -9.16 -0.66 10.56
N GLY A 260 -9.88 -1.36 9.68
CA GLY A 260 -11.12 -2.05 10.05
C GLY A 260 -12.15 -1.07 10.64
N ASP A 261 -12.73 -1.44 11.78
CA ASP A 261 -13.68 -0.61 12.54
C ASP A 261 -13.01 0.21 13.65
N HIS A 262 -11.69 0.40 13.58
CA HIS A 262 -10.90 1.07 14.61
C HIS A 262 -10.08 2.24 14.05
N CYS A 263 -9.77 3.17 14.95
CA CYS A 263 -8.90 4.31 14.74
C CYS A 263 -7.60 4.12 15.54
N TYR A 264 -6.46 4.47 14.94
CA TYR A 264 -5.15 4.27 15.51
C TYR A 264 -4.34 5.56 15.55
N PHE A 265 -3.79 5.87 16.71
CA PHE A 265 -2.89 7.00 16.90
C PHE A 265 -1.49 6.50 17.21
N PHE A 266 -0.50 7.08 16.54
CA PHE A 266 0.91 6.76 16.74
C PHE A 266 1.59 7.99 17.31
N SER A 267 2.02 7.92 18.56
CA SER A 267 2.72 9.06 19.16
C SER A 267 4.06 9.26 18.44
N THR A 268 4.36 10.49 18.06
CA THR A 268 5.64 10.85 17.43
C THR A 268 6.29 11.96 18.23
N GLY A 269 7.49 11.70 18.75
CA GLY A 269 8.23 12.66 19.59
C GLY A 269 7.72 12.79 21.03
N LEU A 270 6.69 12.04 21.44
CA LEU A 270 6.17 12.02 22.81
C LEU A 270 6.39 10.65 23.44
N SER A 271 7.38 10.56 24.33
CA SER A 271 7.64 9.36 25.12
C SER A 271 7.06 9.47 26.53
N SER A 272 6.73 8.32 27.13
CA SER A 272 6.24 8.24 28.51
C SER A 272 6.39 6.83 29.08
N SER A 273 6.09 6.68 30.38
CA SER A 273 5.88 5.36 31.00
C SER A 273 4.60 4.71 30.48
N TRP A 274 4.46 3.41 30.68
CA TRP A 274 3.30 2.65 30.20
C TRP A 274 1.98 3.17 30.78
N GLN A 275 1.93 3.43 32.10
CA GLN A 275 0.70 3.95 32.74
C GLN A 275 0.32 5.33 32.21
N ASN A 276 1.30 6.23 32.01
CA ASN A 276 1.04 7.56 31.48
C ASN A 276 0.61 7.49 30.00
N ALA A 277 1.17 6.56 29.23
CA ALA A 277 0.75 6.31 27.86
C ALA A 277 -0.70 5.82 27.78
N GLN A 278 -1.10 4.90 28.67
CA GLN A 278 -2.48 4.43 28.80
C GLN A 278 -3.43 5.57 29.15
N GLN A 279 -3.10 6.40 30.15
CA GLN A 279 -3.90 7.58 30.51
C GLN A 279 -4.05 8.57 29.35
N ARG A 280 -2.99 8.75 28.54
CA ARG A 280 -3.08 9.59 27.34
C ARG A 280 -4.01 9.01 26.30
N CYS A 281 -3.95 7.70 26.02
CA CYS A 281 -4.91 7.06 25.15
C CYS A 281 -6.35 7.25 25.68
N GLN A 282 -6.57 7.04 26.97
CA GLN A 282 -7.88 7.19 27.61
C GLN A 282 -8.40 8.63 27.53
N SER A 283 -7.53 9.63 27.65
CA SER A 283 -7.90 11.05 27.45
C SER A 283 -8.38 11.36 26.03
N MET A 284 -8.06 10.49 25.06
CA MET A 284 -8.50 10.55 23.67
C MET A 284 -9.61 9.53 23.37
N GLN A 285 -10.31 9.00 24.38
CA GLN A 285 -11.36 7.98 24.24
C GLN A 285 -10.86 6.69 23.55
N ALA A 286 -9.60 6.33 23.83
CA ALA A 286 -8.92 5.17 23.29
C ALA A 286 -8.20 4.39 24.40
N ASP A 287 -7.66 3.23 24.07
CA ASP A 287 -6.76 2.48 24.94
C ASP A 287 -5.42 2.22 24.24
N LEU A 288 -4.40 1.81 24.97
CA LEU A 288 -3.19 1.28 24.34
C LEU A 288 -3.54 0.10 23.44
N LEU A 289 -2.81 0.00 22.32
CA LEU A 289 -3.07 -0.96 21.27
C LEU A 289 -3.10 -2.41 21.77
N CYS A 290 -4.27 -3.06 21.65
CA CYS A 290 -4.42 -4.50 21.68
C CYS A 290 -4.53 -5.04 20.26
N VAL A 291 -3.48 -5.72 19.80
CA VAL A 291 -3.48 -6.38 18.48
C VAL A 291 -4.25 -7.69 18.59
N THR A 292 -5.19 -7.90 17.68
CA THR A 292 -6.12 -9.05 17.70
C THR A 292 -6.04 -9.93 16.45
N SER A 293 -5.29 -9.51 15.43
CA SER A 293 -5.16 -10.27 14.19
C SER A 293 -3.84 -10.00 13.46
N ASN A 294 -3.47 -10.91 12.56
CA ASN A 294 -2.29 -10.75 11.71
C ASN A 294 -2.42 -9.55 10.75
N ASP A 295 -3.64 -9.25 10.30
CA ASP A 295 -3.91 -8.10 9.41
C ASP A 295 -3.68 -6.79 10.15
N GLU A 296 -4.17 -6.69 11.39
CA GLU A 296 -3.94 -5.55 12.26
C GLU A 296 -2.45 -5.38 12.55
N TRP A 297 -1.76 -6.48 12.88
CA TRP A 297 -0.31 -6.46 13.09
C TRP A 297 0.45 -5.92 11.87
N THR A 298 0.08 -6.36 10.67
CA THR A 298 0.68 -5.92 9.41
C THR A 298 0.50 -4.42 9.19
N PHE A 299 -0.69 -3.90 9.48
CA PHE A 299 -0.98 -2.47 9.44
C PHE A 299 -0.10 -1.67 10.42
N ILE A 300 -0.03 -2.10 11.69
CA ILE A 300 0.78 -1.45 12.73
C ILE A 300 2.26 -1.45 12.37
N LYS A 301 2.83 -2.63 12.05
CA LYS A 301 4.25 -2.79 11.71
C LYS A 301 4.64 -1.92 10.52
N THR A 302 3.81 -1.90 9.48
CA THR A 302 4.12 -1.11 8.29
C THR A 302 4.06 0.38 8.58
N ARG A 303 3.09 0.82 9.39
CA ARG A 303 3.02 2.23 9.79
C ARG A 303 4.28 2.65 10.56
N LEU A 304 4.74 1.84 11.49
CA LEU A 304 5.99 2.08 12.23
C LEU A 304 7.20 2.16 11.29
N GLN A 305 7.31 1.23 10.33
CA GLN A 305 8.37 1.27 9.32
C GLN A 305 8.32 2.54 8.45
N LEU A 306 7.14 2.97 8.02
CA LEU A 306 6.95 4.17 7.19
C LEU A 306 7.28 5.46 7.92
N LEU A 307 6.97 5.52 9.22
CA LEU A 307 7.34 6.63 10.08
C LEU A 307 8.85 6.69 10.34
N GLY A 308 9.61 5.63 9.99
CA GLY A 308 11.04 5.55 10.25
C GLY A 308 11.35 5.64 11.74
N VAL A 309 10.48 5.07 12.59
CA VAL A 309 10.63 5.23 14.04
C VAL A 309 11.92 4.57 14.53
N SER A 310 12.69 5.34 15.30
CA SER A 310 13.90 4.87 15.96
C SER A 310 13.70 4.48 17.42
N ARG A 311 12.50 4.74 17.97
CA ARG A 311 12.13 4.43 19.35
C ARG A 311 11.09 3.31 19.39
N SER A 312 11.11 2.54 20.48
CA SER A 312 10.09 1.52 20.78
C SER A 312 8.78 2.18 21.21
N HIS A 313 7.68 1.41 21.14
CA HIS A 313 6.34 1.89 21.40
C HIS A 313 5.61 0.99 22.39
N TRP A 314 5.06 1.55 23.46
CA TRP A 314 4.12 0.86 24.34
C TRP A 314 2.86 0.41 23.60
N ILE A 315 2.40 -0.78 23.97
CA ILE A 315 1.15 -1.39 23.57
C ILE A 315 0.41 -1.92 24.80
N GLY A 316 -0.86 -2.28 24.65
CA GLY A 316 -1.75 -2.61 25.77
C GLY A 316 -1.44 -3.91 26.53
N PRO A 317 -0.79 -4.95 25.96
CA PRO A 317 -0.53 -6.17 26.71
C PRO A 317 0.34 -5.93 27.95
N ASN A 318 -0.07 -6.54 29.06
CA ASN A 318 0.64 -6.50 30.35
C ASN A 318 0.25 -7.72 31.19
N ASP A 319 1.11 -8.08 32.14
CA ASP A 319 0.88 -9.16 33.12
C ASP A 319 1.10 -8.67 34.57
N ILE A 320 0.95 -7.36 34.79
CA ILE A 320 1.08 -6.66 36.09
C ILE A 320 0.33 -7.37 37.24
N ALA A 321 -0.82 -7.98 36.95
CA ALA A 321 -1.63 -8.66 37.96
C ALA A 321 -1.08 -10.03 38.37
N GLN A 322 -0.46 -10.75 37.43
CA GLN A 322 0.07 -12.09 37.63
C GLN A 322 1.09 -12.40 36.53
N GLU A 323 2.33 -12.59 36.94
CA GLU A 323 3.45 -12.97 36.07
C GLU A 323 3.10 -14.11 35.10
N GLY A 324 3.34 -13.89 33.81
CA GLY A 324 3.08 -14.85 32.74
C GLY A 324 1.62 -14.93 32.30
N ALA A 325 0.68 -14.30 33.01
CA ALA A 325 -0.73 -14.22 32.65
C ALA A 325 -1.04 -12.92 31.86
N TRP A 326 -0.54 -12.86 30.63
CA TRP A 326 -0.69 -11.68 29.77
C TRP A 326 -2.14 -11.39 29.39
N VAL A 327 -2.57 -10.17 29.69
CA VAL A 327 -3.88 -9.62 29.33
C VAL A 327 -3.75 -8.34 28.52
N CYS A 328 -4.78 -8.02 27.74
CA CYS A 328 -4.90 -6.74 27.05
C CYS A 328 -6.33 -6.22 27.15
N GLY A 329 -6.52 -5.03 27.71
CA GLY A 329 -7.86 -4.47 27.95
C GLY A 329 -8.73 -5.36 28.86
N GLY A 330 -8.11 -6.11 29.77
CA GLY A 330 -8.81 -7.05 30.68
C GLY A 330 -9.18 -8.40 30.07
N GLN A 331 -8.80 -8.68 28.81
CA GLN A 331 -9.01 -9.97 28.17
C GLN A 331 -7.68 -10.72 27.99
N ASN A 332 -7.73 -12.05 27.99
CA ASN A 332 -6.55 -12.89 27.73
C ASN A 332 -5.95 -12.59 26.36
N LEU A 333 -4.63 -12.53 26.28
CA LEU A 333 -3.93 -12.22 25.05
C LEU A 333 -4.07 -13.36 24.03
N THR A 334 -4.62 -13.07 22.84
CA THR A 334 -4.85 -14.05 21.77
C THR A 334 -3.87 -13.94 20.61
N PHE A 335 -3.14 -12.82 20.51
CA PHE A 335 -2.14 -12.57 19.49
C PHE A 335 -0.86 -12.04 20.12
N THR A 336 0.27 -12.58 19.68
CA THR A 336 1.60 -12.19 20.18
C THR A 336 2.59 -12.07 19.04
N TRP A 337 3.56 -11.17 19.17
CA TRP A 337 4.67 -11.05 18.24
C TRP A 337 6.02 -10.86 18.94
N TRP A 338 6.23 -11.63 20.01
CA TRP A 338 7.44 -11.61 20.84
C TRP A 338 8.73 -11.77 20.05
N TYR A 339 9.77 -11.07 20.48
CA TYR A 339 11.15 -11.29 20.08
C TYR A 339 11.61 -12.67 20.59
N PRO A 340 12.56 -13.35 19.91
CA PRO A 340 13.08 -14.61 20.44
C PRO A 340 13.52 -14.49 21.89
N ASN A 341 13.06 -15.43 22.72
CA ASN A 341 13.24 -15.49 24.17
C ASN A 341 12.43 -14.48 25.00
N GLN A 342 11.51 -13.71 24.40
CA GLN A 342 10.55 -12.88 25.15
C GLN A 342 9.17 -13.55 25.28
N PRO A 343 8.40 -13.23 26.32
CA PRO A 343 8.78 -12.40 27.48
C PRO A 343 9.75 -13.14 28.42
N ASN A 344 10.75 -12.44 28.97
CA ASN A 344 11.81 -13.02 29.79
C ASN A 344 11.83 -12.54 31.24
N ASN A 345 11.00 -11.54 31.56
CA ASN A 345 10.92 -10.90 32.86
C ASN A 345 12.29 -10.55 33.45
N TYR A 346 13.12 -9.85 32.66
CA TYR A 346 14.47 -9.52 33.09
C TYR A 346 14.45 -8.70 34.38
N GLY A 347 15.17 -9.15 35.41
CA GLY A 347 15.17 -8.46 36.71
C GLY A 347 13.90 -8.67 37.56
N GLY A 348 12.92 -9.45 37.08
CA GLY A 348 11.70 -9.79 37.81
C GLY A 348 10.66 -8.66 37.89
N ASN A 349 10.76 -7.65 37.03
CA ASN A 349 9.91 -6.46 37.05
C ASN A 349 9.43 -5.99 35.66
N GLU A 350 9.62 -6.77 34.59
CA GLU A 350 9.19 -6.40 33.23
C GLU A 350 7.75 -6.88 32.98
N ASN A 351 6.78 -6.00 33.25
CA ASN A 351 5.36 -6.39 33.24
C ASN A 351 4.55 -5.75 32.08
N CYS A 352 5.20 -5.02 31.18
CA CYS A 352 4.52 -4.22 30.16
C CYS A 352 5.09 -4.46 28.76
N ALA A 353 4.23 -4.73 27.78
CA ALA A 353 4.68 -5.01 26.42
C ALA A 353 4.98 -3.75 25.62
N ALA A 354 6.07 -3.79 24.87
CA ALA A 354 6.46 -2.79 23.88
C ALA A 354 6.81 -3.42 22.54
N ILE A 355 6.45 -2.74 21.46
CA ILE A 355 6.99 -3.00 20.12
C ILE A 355 8.38 -2.36 20.04
N LEU A 356 9.41 -3.17 19.84
CA LEU A 356 10.79 -2.71 19.72
C LEU A 356 11.02 -1.92 18.42
N HIS A 357 12.02 -1.05 18.41
CA HIS A 357 12.39 -0.27 17.23
C HIS A 357 12.91 -1.14 16.06
N ALA A 358 13.10 -0.52 14.89
CA ALA A 358 13.37 -1.19 13.62
C ALA A 358 14.51 -2.23 13.62
N TRP A 359 15.58 -2.03 14.41
CA TRP A 359 16.68 -2.99 14.55
C TRP A 359 16.25 -4.38 15.03
N TYR A 360 15.18 -4.46 15.82
CA TYR A 360 14.60 -5.72 16.31
C TYR A 360 13.42 -6.19 15.45
N ASN A 361 13.30 -5.67 14.22
CA ASN A 361 12.23 -6.00 13.26
C ASN A 361 10.81 -5.82 13.83
N PHE A 362 10.62 -4.85 14.74
CA PHE A 362 9.34 -4.54 15.38
C PHE A 362 8.75 -5.71 16.18
N ARG A 363 9.59 -6.62 16.67
CA ARG A 363 9.17 -7.67 17.60
C ARG A 363 8.84 -7.09 18.97
N TRP A 364 8.06 -7.81 19.77
CA TRP A 364 7.64 -7.36 21.08
C TRP A 364 8.64 -7.76 22.16
N SER A 365 8.75 -6.95 23.19
CA SER A 365 9.45 -7.25 24.44
C SER A 365 8.53 -6.87 25.58
N ASP A 366 8.55 -7.62 26.66
CA ASP A 366 8.27 -7.11 27.98
C ASP A 366 9.39 -6.15 28.40
N ASP A 367 9.04 -5.13 29.17
CA ASP A 367 9.96 -4.10 29.66
C ASP A 367 9.38 -3.51 30.97
N GLU A 368 10.20 -2.80 31.73
CA GLU A 368 9.77 -2.15 32.96
C GLU A 368 8.72 -1.07 32.64
N CYS A 369 7.51 -1.20 33.20
CA CYS A 369 6.41 -0.28 32.92
C CYS A 369 6.73 1.21 33.18
N THR A 370 7.71 1.48 34.06
CA THR A 370 8.17 2.81 34.44
C THR A 370 9.08 3.46 33.40
N ASN A 371 9.59 2.71 32.41
CA ASN A 371 10.54 3.19 31.41
C ASN A 371 9.93 4.37 30.60
N PRO A 372 10.50 5.58 30.71
CA PRO A 372 9.89 6.80 30.15
C PRO A 372 10.25 7.02 28.67
N ASN A 373 11.08 6.16 28.07
CA ASN A 373 11.72 6.44 26.78
C ASN A 373 10.88 6.02 25.57
N TYR A 374 9.80 5.28 25.78
CA TYR A 374 9.00 4.71 24.70
C TYR A 374 7.85 5.63 24.29
N GLN A 375 7.62 5.65 22.98
CA GLN A 375 6.41 6.21 22.39
C GLN A 375 5.24 5.25 22.65
N TYR A 376 4.06 5.50 22.10
CA TYR A 376 2.90 4.66 22.35
C TYR A 376 1.92 4.67 21.18
N ILE A 377 1.15 3.60 21.08
CA ILE A 377 0.12 3.45 20.05
C ILE A 377 -1.22 3.28 20.74
N CYS A 378 -2.18 4.13 20.38
CA CYS A 378 -3.55 4.04 20.87
C CYS A 378 -4.46 3.41 19.81
N LYS A 379 -5.48 2.68 20.26
CA LYS A 379 -6.56 2.09 19.47
C LYS A 379 -7.91 2.50 20.07
N ALA A 380 -8.82 2.99 19.25
CA ALA A 380 -10.20 3.30 19.60
C ALA A 380 -11.15 2.61 18.62
N SER A 381 -12.35 2.25 19.07
CA SER A 381 -13.43 1.95 18.12
C SER A 381 -13.78 3.21 17.34
N SER A 382 -13.98 3.10 16.04
CA SER A 382 -14.43 4.20 15.18
C SER A 382 -15.81 4.75 15.58
N SER A 383 -16.60 3.99 16.33
CA SER A 383 -17.87 4.45 16.91
C SER A 383 -17.70 5.26 18.20
N SER A 384 -16.53 5.16 18.85
CA SER A 384 -16.28 5.74 20.17
C SER A 384 -15.53 7.06 20.16
N ILE A 385 -15.01 7.50 18.99
CA ILE A 385 -14.13 8.68 18.86
C ILE A 385 -14.55 9.61 17.71
#